data_AF-A0A832H6W7-F1
#
_entry.id   AF-A0A832H6W7-F1
#
_cell.length_a   1.000
_cell.length_b   1.000
_cell.length_c   1.000
_cell.angle_alpha   90.00
_cell.angle_beta   90.00
_cell.angle_gamma   90.00
#
_symmetry.space_group_name_H-M   'P 1'
#
loop_
_entity.id
_entity.type
_entity.pdbx_description
1 polymer ?
#
loop_
_entity_poly.entity_id
_entity_poly.type
_entity_poly.pdbx_seq_one_letter_code
_entity_poly.pdbx_strand_id
1 'polypeptide(L)'
;MSSEQRSLFSAAELQSARYAQPVEPLAISQNALQIWKQRVVQFQQQVTLNPPGEQGSLFGWTPSAEAIAEEVNPFTLPQQNVDFWRWQVEDAGVAAFYFVIDYEMPLLLYVGETVKSNQRWKGEHDCKRYIENYISTHRQCGEESTVGIAFLHWAPTETRPRQQLESALIYKWRSPFNKQNWTFWGTPFVGGK
;
A
#
# COMPACT_ATOMS: atom_id res chain seq x y z
N MET A 1 -39.45 35.80 -5.40
CA MET A 1 -38.24 35.33 -6.11
C MET A 1 -37.35 34.65 -5.08
N SER A 2 -37.37 33.32 -5.03
CA SER A 2 -36.58 32.54 -4.06
C SER A 2 -35.21 32.25 -4.68
N SER A 3 -34.13 32.68 -4.02
CA SER A 3 -32.77 32.36 -4.43
C SER A 3 -32.46 30.92 -4.03
N GLU A 4 -32.48 30.00 -4.99
CA GLU A 4 -31.84 28.70 -4.78
C GLU A 4 -30.33 28.89 -4.81
N GLN A 5 -29.73 28.91 -3.62
CA GLN A 5 -28.30 28.78 -3.45
C GLN A 5 -27.91 27.36 -3.89
N ARG A 6 -27.35 27.24 -5.11
CA ARG A 6 -26.84 25.98 -5.63
C ARG A 6 -25.70 25.49 -4.74
N SER A 7 -25.89 24.35 -4.10
CA SER A 7 -24.82 23.64 -3.38
C SER A 7 -23.68 23.37 -4.36
N LEU A 8 -22.47 23.85 -4.03
CA LEU A 8 -21.25 23.66 -4.84
C LEU A 8 -20.72 22.22 -4.79
N PHE A 9 -21.26 21.40 -3.91
CA PHE A 9 -20.83 20.03 -3.70
C PHE A 9 -22.00 19.07 -3.93
N SER A 10 -21.71 17.99 -4.65
CA SER A 10 -22.60 16.85 -4.78
C SER A 10 -22.78 16.14 -3.42
N ALA A 11 -23.90 15.45 -3.25
CA ALA A 11 -24.14 14.65 -2.06
C ALA A 11 -23.03 13.61 -1.82
N ALA A 12 -22.41 13.09 -2.88
CA ALA A 12 -21.30 12.15 -2.81
C ALA A 12 -20.00 12.80 -2.27
N GLU A 13 -19.70 14.03 -2.67
CA GLU A 13 -18.54 14.80 -2.16
C GLU A 13 -18.72 15.16 -0.68
N LEU A 14 -19.94 15.55 -0.29
CA LEU A 14 -20.29 15.79 1.11
C LEU A 14 -20.23 14.51 1.95
N GLN A 15 -20.57 13.37 1.37
CA GLN A 15 -20.47 12.07 2.03
C GLN A 15 -19.01 11.67 2.24
N SER A 16 -18.13 11.85 1.24
CA SER A 16 -16.69 11.64 1.42
C SER A 16 -16.07 12.59 2.45
N ALA A 17 -16.53 13.83 2.54
CA ALA A 17 -16.10 14.77 3.57
C ALA A 17 -16.62 14.39 4.97
N ARG A 18 -17.79 13.75 5.07
CA ARG A 18 -18.38 13.29 6.35
C ARG A 18 -17.69 12.05 6.93
N TYR A 19 -17.08 11.22 6.10
CA TYR A 19 -16.24 10.08 6.55
C TYR A 19 -14.82 10.52 6.97
N ALA A 20 -14.43 11.77 6.74
CA ALA A 20 -13.23 12.36 7.32
C ALA A 20 -13.45 12.79 8.79
N GLN A 21 -14.07 11.92 9.58
CA GLN A 21 -13.98 12.07 11.04
C GLN A 21 -12.52 11.79 11.41
N PRO A 22 -11.83 12.70 12.11
CA PRO A 22 -10.50 12.41 12.60
C PRO A 22 -10.64 11.30 13.65
N VAL A 23 -10.36 10.06 13.24
CA VAL A 23 -10.00 9.02 14.20
C VAL A 23 -8.73 9.54 14.85
N GLU A 24 -8.76 9.83 16.16
CA GLU A 24 -7.57 10.26 16.87
C GLU A 24 -6.48 9.20 16.67
N PRO A 25 -5.41 9.50 15.91
CA PRO A 25 -4.32 8.57 15.76
C PRO A 25 -3.71 8.38 17.15
N LEU A 26 -3.27 7.16 17.46
CA LEU A 26 -2.41 6.93 18.62
C LEU A 26 -1.29 7.97 18.57
N ALA A 27 -1.19 8.80 19.62
CA ALA A 27 -0.26 9.93 19.69
C ALA A 27 1.19 9.41 19.75
N ILE A 28 1.74 9.06 18.59
CA ILE A 28 3.16 8.76 18.42
C ILE A 28 3.91 10.09 18.35
N SER A 29 5.02 10.19 19.07
CA SER A 29 5.88 11.36 18.99
C SER A 29 6.65 11.38 17.67
N GLN A 30 7.07 12.57 17.22
CA GLN A 30 7.91 12.73 16.03
C GLN A 30 9.15 11.82 16.08
N ASN A 31 9.83 11.76 17.23
CA ASN A 31 11.00 10.90 17.40
C ASN A 31 10.67 9.41 17.25
N ALA A 32 9.55 8.95 17.83
CA ALA A 32 9.13 7.57 17.70
C ALA A 32 8.73 7.22 16.25
N LEU A 33 8.10 8.16 15.53
CA LEU A 33 7.79 8.02 14.10
C LEU A 33 9.07 7.86 13.27
N GLN A 34 10.07 8.73 13.49
CA GLN A 34 11.35 8.66 12.80
C GLN A 34 12.09 7.35 13.06
N ILE A 35 12.18 6.92 14.32
CA ILE A 35 12.80 5.64 14.70
C ILE A 35 12.09 4.47 14.00
N TRP A 36 10.75 4.50 13.97
CA TRP A 36 9.97 3.47 13.29
C TRP A 36 10.24 3.45 11.78
N LYS A 37 10.20 4.61 11.10
CA LYS A 37 10.47 4.71 9.65
C LYS A 37 11.85 4.19 9.31
N GLN A 38 12.87 4.61 10.06
CA GLN A 38 14.26 4.19 9.85
C GLN A 38 14.43 2.67 9.97
N ARG A 39 13.80 2.03 10.95
CA ARG A 39 13.85 0.56 11.11
C ARG A 39 13.27 -0.18 9.90
N VAL A 40 12.13 0.29 9.39
CA VAL A 40 11.49 -0.33 8.21
C VAL A 40 12.35 -0.12 6.97
N VAL A 41 12.80 1.11 6.73
CA VAL A 41 13.62 1.47 5.57
C VAL A 41 14.94 0.73 5.57
N GLN A 42 15.63 0.65 6.71
CA GLN A 42 16.89 -0.08 6.82
C GLN A 42 16.72 -1.55 6.42
N PHE A 43 15.64 -2.19 6.87
CA PHE A 43 15.33 -3.56 6.46
C PHE A 43 15.06 -3.66 4.95
N GLN A 44 14.20 -2.79 4.40
CA GLN A 44 13.85 -2.83 2.97
C GLN A 44 15.02 -2.49 2.05
N GLN A 45 15.95 -1.64 2.50
CA GLN A 45 17.22 -1.39 1.81
C GLN A 45 18.11 -2.64 1.82
N GLN A 46 18.20 -3.35 2.94
CA GLN A 46 18.96 -4.61 3.02
C GLN A 46 18.39 -5.69 2.08
N VAL A 47 17.07 -5.78 1.96
CA VAL A 47 16.41 -6.67 0.99
C VAL A 47 16.82 -6.35 -0.45
N THR A 48 17.00 -5.07 -0.77
CA THR A 48 17.42 -4.63 -2.12
C THR A 48 18.91 -4.86 -2.37
N LEU A 49 19.75 -4.66 -1.35
CA LEU A 49 21.22 -4.78 -1.46
C LEU A 49 21.73 -6.22 -1.40
N ASN A 50 21.00 -7.11 -0.74
CA ASN A 50 21.36 -8.51 -0.58
C ASN A 50 20.31 -9.41 -1.26
N PRO A 51 20.23 -9.43 -2.60
CA PRO A 51 19.41 -10.44 -3.25
C PRO A 51 19.93 -11.83 -2.84
N PRO A 52 19.07 -12.77 -2.45
CA PRO A 52 19.51 -14.11 -2.10
C PRO A 52 20.27 -14.72 -3.28
N GLY A 53 21.42 -15.36 -2.98
CA GLY A 53 22.23 -16.00 -4.01
C GLY A 53 21.42 -17.03 -4.79
N GLU A 54 21.54 -17.02 -6.11
CA GLU A 54 20.86 -17.96 -7.01
C GLU A 54 21.28 -19.40 -6.72
N GLN A 55 20.57 -20.09 -5.82
CA GLN A 55 20.71 -21.54 -5.69
C GLN A 55 19.91 -22.19 -6.82
N GLY A 56 20.55 -22.39 -7.97
CA GLY A 56 19.95 -23.00 -9.14
C GLY A 56 19.36 -24.39 -8.84
N SER A 57 18.08 -24.57 -9.15
CA SER A 57 17.42 -25.88 -9.07
C SER A 57 17.79 -26.74 -10.29
N LEU A 58 18.30 -27.95 -10.02
CA LEU A 58 18.76 -28.93 -11.01
C LEU A 58 17.62 -29.67 -11.76
N PHE A 59 16.35 -29.44 -11.43
CA PHE A 59 15.22 -30.16 -12.03
C PHE A 59 14.03 -29.23 -12.33
N GLY A 60 13.49 -29.29 -13.56
CA GLY A 60 12.17 -28.79 -13.97
C GLY A 60 11.88 -27.31 -13.70
N TRP A 61 12.10 -26.45 -14.70
CA TRP A 61 11.92 -25.00 -14.61
C TRP A 61 10.45 -24.56 -14.54
N THR A 62 9.91 -24.47 -13.33
CA THR A 62 8.91 -23.44 -13.01
C THR A 62 9.44 -22.67 -11.80
N PRO A 63 9.72 -21.36 -11.92
CA PRO A 63 10.22 -20.59 -10.80
C PRO A 63 9.17 -20.58 -9.68
N SER A 64 9.61 -20.72 -8.43
CA SER A 64 8.72 -20.64 -7.28
C SER A 64 8.22 -19.21 -7.08
N ALA A 65 7.16 -19.03 -6.29
CA ALA A 65 6.64 -17.70 -5.96
C ALA A 65 7.71 -16.82 -5.28
N GLU A 66 8.59 -17.42 -4.47
CA GLU A 66 9.70 -16.76 -3.81
C GLU A 66 10.74 -16.31 -4.83
N ALA A 67 11.13 -17.17 -5.77
CA ALA A 67 12.07 -16.80 -6.84
C ALA A 67 11.55 -15.62 -7.68
N ILE A 68 10.26 -15.66 -8.04
CA ILE A 68 9.63 -14.54 -8.76
C ILE A 68 9.61 -13.27 -7.89
N ALA A 69 9.28 -13.39 -6.59
CA ALA A 69 9.26 -12.26 -5.69
C ALA A 69 10.63 -11.59 -5.56
N GLU A 70 11.73 -12.35 -5.69
CA GLU A 70 13.09 -11.81 -5.66
C GLU A 70 13.39 -10.85 -6.82
N GLU A 71 12.81 -11.08 -7.98
CA GLU A 71 12.96 -10.22 -9.17
C GLU A 71 12.12 -8.94 -9.08
N VAL A 72 11.09 -8.91 -8.23
CA VAL A 72 10.20 -7.75 -8.11
C VAL A 72 10.79 -6.71 -7.18
N ASN A 73 11.05 -5.52 -7.74
CA ASN A 73 11.37 -4.30 -7.01
C ASN A 73 10.23 -3.26 -7.17
N PRO A 74 9.41 -3.02 -6.14
CA PRO A 74 8.30 -2.07 -6.22
C PRO A 74 8.74 -0.63 -6.47
N PHE A 75 9.95 -0.25 -6.05
CA PHE A 75 10.45 1.13 -6.16
C PHE A 75 10.86 1.53 -7.58
N THR A 76 10.92 0.58 -8.52
CA THR A 76 11.19 0.85 -9.94
C THR A 76 9.91 0.98 -10.78
N LEU A 77 8.76 0.70 -10.20
CA LEU A 77 7.47 0.75 -10.89
C LEU A 77 6.98 2.20 -11.03
N PRO A 78 6.17 2.51 -12.07
CA PRO A 78 5.60 3.84 -12.23
C PRO A 78 4.70 4.24 -11.05
N GLN A 79 5.01 5.38 -10.43
CA GLN A 79 4.20 5.96 -9.36
C GLN A 79 2.84 6.44 -9.91
N GLN A 80 1.79 6.15 -9.16
CA GLN A 80 0.43 6.64 -9.38
C GLN A 80 -0.14 7.25 -8.10
N ASN A 81 -1.17 8.07 -8.25
CA ASN A 81 -1.89 8.65 -7.13
C ASN A 81 -2.69 7.57 -6.37
N VAL A 82 -2.70 7.59 -5.04
CA VAL A 82 -3.46 6.64 -4.22
C VAL A 82 -4.99 6.70 -4.46
N ASP A 83 -5.50 7.87 -4.89
CA ASP A 83 -6.90 8.11 -5.26
C ASP A 83 -7.20 7.83 -6.75
N PHE A 84 -6.33 7.11 -7.49
CA PHE A 84 -6.55 6.78 -8.92
C PHE A 84 -7.94 6.17 -9.19
N TRP A 85 -8.50 5.42 -8.23
CA TRP A 85 -9.79 4.75 -8.32
C TRP A 85 -10.99 5.70 -8.36
N ARG A 86 -10.80 6.98 -7.99
CA ARG A 86 -11.82 8.03 -8.10
C ARG A 86 -12.02 8.49 -9.54
N TRP A 87 -11.08 8.20 -10.43
CA TRP A 87 -11.23 8.49 -11.85
C TRP A 87 -12.21 7.51 -12.50
N GLN A 88 -13.06 8.03 -13.39
CA GLN A 88 -14.06 7.24 -14.12
C GLN A 88 -13.33 6.39 -15.16
N VAL A 89 -12.88 5.20 -14.75
CA VAL A 89 -12.37 4.17 -15.65
C VAL A 89 -13.48 3.14 -15.85
N GLU A 90 -13.90 2.96 -17.11
CA GLU A 90 -14.97 2.02 -17.50
C GLU A 90 -14.51 0.56 -17.43
N ASP A 91 -13.22 0.31 -17.62
CA ASP A 91 -12.62 -1.03 -17.53
C ASP A 91 -12.44 -1.47 -16.07
N ALA A 92 -12.76 -2.74 -15.79
CA ALA A 92 -12.56 -3.38 -14.50
C ALA A 92 -11.07 -3.53 -14.13
N GLY A 93 -10.19 -3.44 -15.12
CA GLY A 93 -8.76 -3.61 -14.99
C GLY A 93 -8.36 -5.09 -15.08
N VAL A 94 -7.08 -5.35 -14.85
CA VAL A 94 -6.48 -6.69 -14.95
C VAL A 94 -6.09 -7.22 -13.58
N ALA A 95 -5.73 -8.51 -13.54
CA ALA A 95 -5.06 -9.08 -12.39
C ALA A 95 -3.73 -8.35 -12.16
N ALA A 96 -3.51 -7.85 -10.95
CA ALA A 96 -2.32 -7.07 -10.61
C ALA A 96 -1.93 -7.25 -9.15
N PHE A 97 -0.65 -7.03 -8.88
CA PHE A 97 -0.18 -6.67 -7.56
C PHE A 97 -0.09 -5.16 -7.45
N TYR A 98 -0.40 -4.62 -6.27
CA TYR A 98 -0.26 -3.21 -6.00
C TYR A 98 0.55 -2.96 -4.74
N PHE A 99 1.28 -1.87 -4.77
CA PHE A 99 2.30 -1.51 -3.79
C PHE A 99 2.02 -0.09 -3.32
N VAL A 100 1.74 0.09 -2.03
CA VAL A 100 1.58 1.42 -1.43
C VAL A 100 2.93 1.85 -0.88
N ILE A 101 3.43 2.99 -1.33
CA ILE A 101 4.79 3.45 -1.04
C ILE A 101 4.72 4.89 -0.55
N ASP A 102 5.42 5.21 0.54
CA ASP A 102 5.82 6.60 0.81
C ASP A 102 7.09 6.87 -0.01
N TYR A 103 7.01 7.82 -0.94
CA TYR A 103 8.12 8.19 -1.82
C TYR A 103 9.03 9.25 -1.21
N GLU A 104 8.59 9.96 -0.16
CA GLU A 104 9.43 10.94 0.54
C GLU A 104 10.59 10.23 1.24
N MET A 105 10.29 9.11 1.87
CA MET A 105 11.26 8.17 2.39
C MET A 105 10.88 6.81 1.82
N PRO A 106 11.62 6.26 0.83
CA PRO A 106 11.21 5.13 -0.01
C PRO A 106 10.90 3.89 0.84
N LEU A 107 9.65 3.80 1.28
CA LEU A 107 9.18 2.86 2.28
C LEU A 107 7.93 2.19 1.72
N LEU A 108 8.04 0.89 1.45
CA LEU A 108 6.92 0.09 1.00
C LEU A 108 6.01 -0.21 2.19
N LEU A 109 4.86 0.46 2.25
CA LEU A 109 3.88 0.38 3.33
C LEU A 109 3.00 -0.87 3.23
N TYR A 110 2.56 -1.23 2.03
CA TYR A 110 1.59 -2.31 1.82
C TYR A 110 1.81 -3.02 0.48
N VAL A 111 1.55 -4.33 0.47
CA VAL A 111 1.47 -5.17 -0.74
C VAL A 111 0.08 -5.80 -0.77
N GLY A 112 -0.57 -5.80 -1.92
CA GLY A 112 -1.82 -6.53 -2.09
C GLY A 112 -2.02 -7.07 -3.51
N GLU A 113 -2.93 -8.02 -3.64
CA GLU A 113 -3.39 -8.55 -4.93
C GLU A 113 -4.80 -8.08 -5.31
N THR A 114 -5.08 -8.10 -6.60
CA THR A 114 -6.43 -8.00 -7.13
C THR A 114 -6.59 -8.69 -8.48
N VAL A 115 -7.81 -9.16 -8.79
CA VAL A 115 -8.22 -9.57 -10.13
C VAL A 115 -8.71 -8.39 -10.97
N LYS A 116 -9.09 -7.28 -10.33
CA LYS A 116 -9.76 -6.12 -10.94
C LYS A 116 -9.17 -4.84 -10.37
N SER A 117 -8.02 -4.42 -10.91
CA SER A 117 -7.24 -3.27 -10.41
C SER A 117 -8.06 -1.98 -10.25
N ASN A 118 -9.03 -1.73 -11.13
CA ASN A 118 -9.85 -0.51 -11.10
C ASN A 118 -11.09 -0.63 -10.20
N GLN A 119 -11.44 -1.82 -9.70
CA GLN A 119 -12.61 -2.02 -8.83
C GLN A 119 -12.22 -2.22 -7.36
N ARG A 120 -11.07 -2.85 -7.07
CA ARG A 120 -10.69 -3.22 -5.69
C ARG A 120 -10.68 -2.04 -4.73
N TRP A 121 -10.29 -0.88 -5.24
CA TRP A 121 -10.17 0.36 -4.49
C TRP A 121 -11.44 1.22 -4.47
N LYS A 122 -12.55 0.83 -5.11
CA LYS A 122 -13.81 1.61 -5.06
C LYS A 122 -14.61 1.41 -3.77
N GLY A 123 -14.42 0.30 -3.06
CA GLY A 123 -15.13 -0.04 -1.82
C GLY A 123 -14.35 0.22 -0.53
N GLU A 124 -14.84 -0.37 0.57
CA GLU A 124 -14.14 -0.40 1.85
C GLU A 124 -12.86 -1.23 1.75
N HIS A 125 -11.75 -0.65 2.21
CA HIS A 125 -10.45 -1.28 2.19
C HIS A 125 -9.64 -0.83 3.39
N ASP A 126 -9.32 -1.75 4.31
CA ASP A 126 -8.57 -1.44 5.54
C ASP A 126 -7.30 -0.62 5.26
N CYS A 127 -6.59 -0.91 4.16
CA CYS A 127 -5.39 -0.15 3.78
C CYS A 127 -5.64 1.35 3.54
N LYS A 128 -6.84 1.77 3.10
CA LYS A 128 -7.16 3.20 2.97
C LYS A 128 -7.11 3.90 4.32
N ARG A 129 -7.75 3.30 5.34
CA ARG A 129 -7.72 3.79 6.72
C ARG A 129 -6.29 3.85 7.26
N TYR A 130 -5.47 2.84 6.98
CA TYR A 130 -4.07 2.84 7.42
C TYR A 130 -3.25 3.96 6.77
N ILE A 131 -3.48 4.25 5.48
CA ILE A 131 -2.86 5.37 4.76
C ILE A 131 -3.32 6.72 5.34
N GLU A 132 -4.61 6.86 5.62
CA GLU A 132 -5.17 8.08 6.24
C GLU A 132 -4.55 8.33 7.62
N ASN A 133 -4.49 7.31 8.47
CA ASN A 133 -3.84 7.37 9.78
C ASN A 133 -2.36 7.75 9.64
N TYR A 134 -1.65 7.14 8.70
CA TYR A 134 -0.25 7.42 8.42
C TYR A 134 -0.01 8.88 8.03
N ILE A 135 -0.77 9.39 7.06
CA ILE A 135 -0.67 10.78 6.59
C ILE A 135 -1.05 11.76 7.70
N SER A 136 -2.11 11.47 8.45
CA SER A 136 -2.54 12.30 9.59
C SER A 136 -1.44 12.42 10.65
N THR A 137 -0.83 11.29 11.03
CA THR A 137 0.27 11.27 11.99
C THR A 137 1.49 12.05 11.50
N HIS A 138 1.86 11.95 10.21
CA HIS A 138 2.96 12.73 9.64
C HIS A 138 2.70 14.23 9.77
N ARG A 139 1.50 14.68 9.39
CA ARG A 139 1.09 16.08 9.54
C ARG A 139 1.14 16.56 10.98
N GLN A 140 0.67 15.75 11.93
CA GLN A 140 0.73 16.08 13.37
C GLN A 140 2.16 16.18 13.90
N CYS A 141 3.07 15.36 13.38
CA CYS A 141 4.49 15.38 13.72
C CYS A 141 5.30 16.44 12.95
N GLY A 142 4.68 17.19 12.03
CA GLY A 142 5.38 18.14 11.17
C GLY A 142 6.33 17.49 10.16
N GLU A 143 6.05 16.26 9.77
CA GLU A 143 6.86 15.47 8.83
C GLU A 143 6.18 15.40 7.45
N GLU A 144 6.99 15.42 6.39
CA GLU A 144 6.51 15.24 5.03
C GLU A 144 6.25 13.76 4.72
N SER A 145 5.28 13.52 3.83
CA SER A 145 5.01 12.20 3.29
C SER A 145 4.34 12.30 1.92
N THR A 146 4.85 11.51 0.97
CA THR A 146 4.35 11.44 -0.39
C THR A 146 3.87 10.01 -0.66
N VAL A 147 2.69 9.67 -0.15
CA VAL A 147 2.12 8.34 -0.36
C VAL A 147 1.54 8.21 -1.77
N GLY A 148 2.02 7.22 -2.50
CA GLY A 148 1.46 6.81 -3.79
C GLY A 148 1.26 5.31 -3.87
N ILE A 149 0.84 4.86 -5.05
CA ILE A 149 0.62 3.45 -5.37
C ILE A 149 1.29 3.10 -6.68
N ALA A 150 1.82 1.89 -6.80
CA ALA A 150 2.35 1.35 -8.04
C ALA A 150 1.71 -0.01 -8.34
N PHE A 151 1.63 -0.38 -9.62
CA PHE A 151 1.00 -1.61 -10.08
C PHE A 151 1.96 -2.47 -10.90
N LEU A 152 2.00 -3.76 -10.58
CA LEU A 152 2.58 -4.81 -11.42
C LEU A 152 1.42 -5.58 -12.06
N HIS A 153 1.22 -5.36 -13.36
CA HIS A 153 0.09 -5.91 -14.13
C HIS A 153 0.28 -7.38 -14.56
N TRP A 154 1.41 -7.99 -14.21
CA TRP A 154 1.69 -9.39 -14.46
C TRP A 154 1.39 -10.23 -13.21
N ALA A 155 0.12 -10.31 -12.83
CA ALA A 155 -0.31 -11.22 -11.77
C ALA A 155 -1.02 -12.44 -12.36
N PRO A 156 -0.84 -13.64 -11.78
CA PRO A 156 -1.61 -14.81 -12.18
C PRO A 156 -3.11 -14.55 -12.07
N THR A 157 -3.89 -14.98 -13.05
CA THR A 157 -5.36 -14.86 -13.03
C THR A 157 -5.99 -15.83 -12.03
N GLU A 158 -5.33 -16.96 -11.82
CA GLU A 158 -5.71 -17.98 -10.84
C GLU A 158 -5.41 -17.51 -9.41
N THR A 159 -6.38 -17.69 -8.51
CA THR A 159 -6.30 -17.19 -7.12
C THR A 159 -5.11 -17.76 -6.35
N ARG A 160 -4.88 -19.07 -6.41
CA ARG A 160 -3.87 -19.71 -5.58
C ARG A 160 -2.43 -19.29 -5.95
N PRO A 161 -1.99 -19.34 -7.21
CA PRO A 161 -0.67 -18.84 -7.59
C PRO A 161 -0.50 -17.35 -7.27
N ARG A 162 -1.56 -16.54 -7.49
CA ARG A 162 -1.51 -15.10 -7.17
C ARG A 162 -1.32 -14.83 -5.68
N GLN A 163 -2.06 -15.52 -4.81
CA GLN A 163 -1.94 -15.39 -3.35
C GLN A 163 -0.61 -15.93 -2.82
N GLN A 164 -0.05 -16.96 -3.45
CA GLN A 164 1.29 -17.45 -3.12
C GLN A 164 2.35 -16.38 -3.41
N LEU A 165 2.30 -15.76 -4.59
CA LEU A 165 3.20 -14.67 -4.95
C LEU A 165 2.98 -13.42 -4.10
N GLU A 166 1.73 -13.05 -3.79
CA GLU A 166 1.43 -11.98 -2.83
C GLU A 166 2.08 -12.25 -1.48
N SER A 167 1.95 -13.47 -0.96
CA SER A 167 2.53 -13.86 0.33
C SER A 167 4.06 -13.80 0.30
N ALA A 168 4.68 -14.26 -0.79
CA ALA A 168 6.13 -14.17 -0.98
C ALA A 168 6.61 -12.72 -1.01
N LEU A 169 5.90 -11.83 -1.71
CA LEU A 169 6.19 -10.38 -1.74
C LEU A 169 6.03 -9.74 -0.35
N ILE A 170 4.95 -10.07 0.37
CA ILE A 170 4.72 -9.59 1.75
C ILE A 170 5.85 -10.04 2.69
N TYR A 171 6.33 -11.28 2.54
CA TYR A 171 7.40 -11.82 3.37
C TYR A 171 8.76 -11.21 3.03
N LYS A 172 9.09 -11.09 1.74
CA LYS A 172 10.33 -10.48 1.24
C LYS A 172 10.48 -9.05 1.76
N TRP A 173 9.47 -8.22 1.50
CA TRP A 173 9.55 -6.78 1.80
C TRP A 173 9.13 -6.41 3.22
N ARG A 174 8.52 -7.35 3.94
CA ARG A 174 7.92 -7.14 5.27
C ARG A 174 7.15 -5.83 5.37
N SER A 175 6.28 -5.54 4.41
CA SER A 175 5.47 -4.32 4.39
C SER A 175 4.66 -4.15 5.69
N PRO A 176 4.74 -3.00 6.38
CA PRO A 176 4.24 -2.86 7.75
C PRO A 176 2.72 -2.81 7.88
N PHE A 177 1.97 -2.52 6.80
CA PHE A 177 0.50 -2.47 6.87
C PHE A 177 -0.13 -3.84 6.61
N ASN A 178 0.63 -4.82 6.12
CA ASN A 178 0.17 -6.20 6.01
C ASN A 178 0.12 -6.85 7.41
N LYS A 179 -1.02 -7.46 7.75
CA LYS A 179 -1.31 -8.05 9.08
C LYS A 179 -0.22 -9.03 9.54
N GLN A 180 0.35 -9.77 8.59
CA GLN A 180 1.42 -10.73 8.79
C GLN A 180 2.68 -10.12 9.41
N ASN A 181 2.90 -8.81 9.21
CA ASN A 181 4.13 -8.13 9.61
C ASN A 181 3.97 -7.23 10.85
N TRP A 182 2.76 -7.12 11.41
CA TRP A 182 2.47 -6.19 12.51
C TRP A 182 3.33 -6.43 13.75
N THR A 183 3.59 -7.69 14.09
CA THR A 183 4.42 -8.06 15.25
C THR A 183 5.89 -7.66 15.09
N PHE A 184 6.42 -7.62 13.86
CA PHE A 184 7.79 -7.19 13.60
C PHE A 184 7.96 -5.67 13.77
N TRP A 185 6.94 -4.90 13.38
CA TRP A 185 7.03 -3.45 13.28
C TRP A 185 6.35 -2.68 14.40
N GLY A 186 5.39 -3.28 15.10
CA GLY A 186 4.53 -2.56 16.03
C GLY A 186 3.80 -1.41 15.33
N THR A 187 3.27 -1.65 14.12
CA THR A 187 2.71 -0.63 13.24
C THR A 187 1.62 0.19 13.96
N PRO A 188 1.82 1.51 14.19
CA PRO A 188 0.90 2.31 15.02
C PRO A 188 -0.38 2.75 14.28
N PHE A 189 -0.44 2.54 12.97
CA PHE A 189 -1.48 3.10 12.10
C PHE A 189 -2.68 2.17 11.87
N VAL A 190 -2.67 0.98 12.45
CA VAL A 190 -3.64 -0.09 12.13
C VAL A 190 -4.83 -0.18 13.10
N GLY A 191 -4.81 0.63 14.17
CA GLY A 191 -5.90 0.77 15.13
C GLY A 191 -7.04 1.68 14.67
N GLY A 192 -8.11 1.76 15.47
CA GLY A 192 -9.31 2.54 15.20
C GLY A 192 -10.39 1.75 14.45
N LYS A 193 -11.53 1.52 15.10
CA LYS A 193 -12.79 1.10 14.49
C LYS A 193 -13.85 2.14 14.85
#